data_AF-A0AA36JM25-F1
#
_entry.id   AF-A0AA36JM25-F1
#
_cell.length_a   1.000
_cell.length_b   1.000
_cell.length_c   1.000
_cell.angle_alpha   90.00
_cell.angle_beta   90.00
_cell.angle_gamma   90.00
#
_symmetry.space_group_name_H-M   'P 1'
#
loop_
_entity.id
_entity.type
_entity.pdbx_description
1 polymer ?
#
loop_
_entity_poly.entity_id
_entity_poly.type
_entity_poly.pdbx_seq_one_letter_code
_entity_poly.pdbx_strand_id
1 'polypeptide(L)'
;MATAALAPEEATGTVGSLAGTHTWQKPQEDKQTENFRGGKQHENFRHNNVKFLQDQNKEATRALDRVEEERDKAFADIAQWEEKRLQIQSEYQKLQQELADTEEKCNISAAEIHKRDEQIRVLSEQNRSLLDMLEQEEQLVKERQTQVTTLAATQDRLQKIADDYNLVKATGNQQLLGAYNEIAKFEEELRNAQAETGQLKEAEKNFAAQAKADIEALESKLKESKDQNVQYLQQIQHNEVYEHRLAEAINRLRETLDELTVQKKGIKMQLDMDSENRDKWMQSKAEVERRKDGLEKMVDALRQSLRGAEEQNTRMQEENKAGADNFRQLGDKVYALMDQLRQHQTDLKKTEMAGVEKQKKIGSLDKQSQNLQQQLQMEVDAKLSAEAEARNAAQMQALLQKKNKMLEEALQLALKAQEKVEKRLLELKEKTEALQTQNDYLATRIDGNEEDKGALRYDLRRTEDELRQATAVNGQLLQKRVEVEDRYNDVEAEKAAVKAELDYIKREDMLDETGRTKPILIESESKLIERLQINEFLYSAQQARNPVPMLVEKISHLLEMLHTTQVQSDMYLQDTA
;
A
#
# COMPACT_ATOMS: atom_id res chain seq x y z
N MET A 1 -19.52 -25.96 24.68
CA MET A 1 -20.68 -26.49 25.42
C MET A 1 -21.11 -27.78 24.76
N ALA A 2 -21.50 -28.78 25.56
CA ALA A 2 -21.89 -30.16 25.19
C ALA A 2 -20.73 -31.18 25.05
N THR A 3 -20.36 -31.74 26.20
CA THR A 3 -19.66 -33.01 26.42
C THR A 3 -20.68 -34.15 26.46
N ALA A 4 -20.47 -35.22 25.70
CA ALA A 4 -21.26 -36.47 25.77
C ALA A 4 -20.36 -37.64 26.13
N ALA A 5 -20.86 -38.49 27.01
CA ALA A 5 -20.13 -39.40 27.88
C ALA A 5 -19.93 -40.80 27.29
N LEU A 6 -18.82 -41.41 27.69
CA LEU A 6 -18.43 -42.81 27.51
C LEU A 6 -19.33 -43.78 28.30
N ALA A 7 -19.56 -44.97 27.75
CA ALA A 7 -20.04 -46.15 28.44
C ALA A 7 -19.12 -47.34 28.11
N PRO A 8 -18.61 -48.10 29.10
CA PRO A 8 -18.02 -49.42 28.88
C PRO A 8 -18.98 -50.52 29.39
N GLU A 9 -19.23 -51.55 28.59
CA GLU A 9 -19.97 -52.74 28.99
C GLU A 9 -19.06 -53.81 29.60
N GLU A 10 -19.65 -54.53 30.54
CA GLU A 10 -19.03 -55.28 31.63
C GLU A 10 -18.48 -56.66 31.21
N ALA A 11 -17.31 -56.99 31.74
CA ALA A 11 -16.80 -58.35 31.80
C ALA A 11 -17.47 -59.11 32.95
N THR A 12 -18.36 -60.04 32.62
CA THR A 12 -18.90 -61.00 33.60
C THR A 12 -17.99 -62.22 33.70
N GLY A 13 -17.20 -62.26 34.77
CA GLY A 13 -16.62 -63.50 35.28
C GLY A 13 -17.69 -64.37 35.93
N THR A 14 -17.66 -65.68 35.67
CA THR A 14 -18.33 -66.66 36.55
C THR A 14 -17.45 -67.90 36.68
N VAL A 15 -16.85 -68.03 37.86
CA VAL A 15 -16.20 -69.25 38.36
C VAL A 15 -17.30 -70.13 38.96
N GLY A 16 -17.33 -71.42 38.59
CA GLY A 16 -18.29 -72.40 39.09
C GLY A 16 -17.73 -73.82 38.98
N SER A 17 -17.00 -74.23 40.01
CA SER A 17 -16.65 -75.62 40.32
C SER A 17 -17.91 -76.46 40.54
N LEU A 18 -17.94 -77.73 40.07
CA LEU A 18 -18.41 -78.86 40.86
C LEU A 18 -18.19 -80.22 40.17
N ALA A 19 -17.35 -81.02 40.84
CA ALA A 19 -17.29 -82.47 40.96
C ALA A 19 -18.25 -83.35 40.12
N GLY A 20 -17.66 -84.30 39.41
CA GLY A 20 -18.32 -85.49 38.85
C GLY A 20 -17.34 -86.65 38.75
N THR A 21 -17.19 -87.38 39.85
CA THR A 21 -16.47 -88.66 39.98
C THR A 21 -17.18 -89.77 39.21
N HIS A 22 -16.45 -90.66 38.50
CA HIS A 22 -16.80 -92.06 38.18
C HIS A 22 -15.60 -92.73 37.43
N THR A 23 -14.63 -93.30 38.16
CA THR A 23 -14.40 -94.76 38.34
C THR A 23 -14.31 -95.59 37.06
N TRP A 24 -13.07 -95.82 36.59
CA TRP A 24 -12.69 -96.93 35.72
C TRP A 24 -12.17 -98.10 36.56
N GLN A 25 -12.86 -99.24 36.48
CA GLN A 25 -12.46 -100.52 37.10
C GLN A 25 -11.35 -101.18 36.27
N LYS A 26 -10.23 -101.48 36.93
CA LYS A 26 -9.25 -102.48 36.50
C LYS A 26 -9.78 -103.88 36.88
N PRO A 27 -9.72 -104.88 35.97
CA PRO A 27 -9.89 -106.28 36.33
C PRO A 27 -8.54 -106.85 36.79
N GLN A 28 -8.52 -107.45 37.98
CA GLN A 28 -7.44 -108.33 38.41
C GLN A 28 -8.04 -109.60 38.98
N GLU A 29 -7.73 -110.66 38.25
CA GLU A 29 -7.71 -112.10 38.54
C GLU A 29 -7.92 -112.52 40.01
N ASP A 30 -8.82 -113.49 40.22
CA ASP A 30 -8.46 -114.60 41.08
C ASP A 30 -9.05 -115.93 40.61
N LYS A 31 -8.19 -116.93 40.80
CA LYS A 31 -8.22 -118.31 40.33
C LYS A 31 -9.45 -119.10 40.78
N GLN A 32 -9.98 -119.93 39.89
CA GLN A 32 -10.39 -121.32 40.21
C GLN A 32 -10.52 -122.13 38.92
N THR A 33 -9.59 -123.05 38.71
CA THR A 33 -9.73 -124.16 37.76
C THR A 33 -9.75 -125.46 38.54
N GLU A 34 -10.91 -126.12 38.49
CA GLU A 34 -11.07 -127.52 38.89
C GLU A 34 -10.43 -128.46 37.87
N ASN A 35 -9.91 -129.56 38.41
CA ASN A 35 -9.33 -130.71 37.72
C ASN A 35 -10.34 -131.41 36.80
N PHE A 36 -9.97 -131.74 35.56
CA PHE A 36 -10.42 -132.98 34.93
C PHE A 36 -9.37 -133.56 33.98
N ARG A 37 -9.07 -134.85 34.21
CA ARG A 37 -8.18 -135.72 33.42
C ARG A 37 -8.84 -136.11 32.09
N GLY A 38 -8.08 -136.05 30.99
CA GLY A 38 -8.47 -136.61 29.70
C GLY A 38 -7.36 -136.46 28.66
N GLY A 39 -6.44 -137.43 28.61
CA GLY A 39 -5.24 -137.40 27.77
C GLY A 39 -5.50 -137.61 26.27
N LYS A 40 -4.66 -136.94 25.47
CA LYS A 40 -4.30 -137.20 24.06
C LYS A 40 -5.21 -136.72 22.91
N GLN A 41 -6.43 -136.24 23.14
CA GLN A 41 -7.15 -135.39 22.15
C GLN A 41 -7.17 -133.89 22.53
N HIS A 42 -6.81 -133.58 23.78
CA HIS A 42 -6.88 -132.24 24.37
C HIS A 42 -5.71 -131.32 23.98
N GLU A 43 -4.59 -131.85 23.50
CA GLU A 43 -3.42 -131.04 23.10
C GLU A 43 -3.65 -130.32 21.77
N ASN A 44 -4.29 -130.95 20.78
CA ASN A 44 -4.64 -130.27 19.53
C ASN A 44 -5.71 -129.19 19.74
N PHE A 45 -6.70 -129.43 20.61
CA PHE A 45 -7.73 -128.43 20.92
C PHE A 45 -7.17 -127.30 21.78
N ARG A 46 -6.30 -127.59 22.77
CA ARG A 46 -5.60 -126.54 23.54
C ARG A 46 -4.61 -125.77 22.68
N HIS A 47 -3.86 -126.41 21.79
CA HIS A 47 -2.93 -125.75 20.88
C HIS A 47 -3.68 -124.86 19.88
N ASN A 48 -4.76 -125.35 19.26
CA ASN A 48 -5.59 -124.54 18.36
C ASN A 48 -6.32 -123.42 19.10
N ASN A 49 -6.78 -123.64 20.33
CA ASN A 49 -7.42 -122.62 21.15
C ASN A 49 -6.41 -121.56 21.64
N VAL A 50 -5.21 -121.97 22.04
CA VAL A 50 -4.11 -121.05 22.39
C VAL A 50 -3.68 -120.24 21.18
N LYS A 51 -3.58 -120.87 20.00
CA LYS A 51 -3.26 -120.17 18.74
C LYS A 51 -4.37 -119.19 18.33
N PHE A 52 -5.63 -119.60 18.41
CA PHE A 52 -6.79 -118.73 18.15
C PHE A 52 -6.82 -117.55 19.12
N LEU A 53 -6.61 -117.77 20.42
CA LEU A 53 -6.54 -116.69 21.42
C LEU A 53 -5.31 -115.80 21.23
N GLN A 54 -4.17 -116.34 20.79
CA GLN A 54 -2.98 -115.56 20.44
C GLN A 54 -3.20 -114.71 19.18
N ASP A 55 -3.87 -115.26 18.17
CA ASP A 55 -4.21 -114.55 16.94
C ASP A 55 -5.27 -113.48 17.24
N GLN A 56 -6.26 -113.76 18.08
CA GLN A 56 -7.26 -112.80 18.55
C GLN A 56 -6.64 -111.70 19.42
N ASN A 57 -5.66 -112.03 20.27
CA ASN A 57 -4.90 -111.03 21.02
C ASN A 57 -4.09 -110.14 20.08
N LYS A 58 -3.38 -110.71 19.09
CA LYS A 58 -2.65 -109.94 18.08
C LYS A 58 -3.57 -109.04 17.27
N GLU A 59 -4.76 -109.51 16.90
CA GLU A 59 -5.79 -108.71 16.23
C GLU A 59 -6.26 -107.54 17.11
N ALA A 60 -6.50 -107.79 18.40
CA ALA A 60 -6.89 -106.78 19.39
C ALA A 60 -5.77 -105.76 19.65
N THR A 61 -4.50 -106.18 19.73
CA THR A 61 -3.36 -105.26 19.87
C THR A 61 -3.24 -104.38 18.63
N ARG A 62 -3.34 -104.95 17.41
CA ARG A 62 -3.35 -104.16 16.17
C ARG A 62 -4.55 -103.22 16.05
N ALA A 63 -5.69 -103.57 16.64
CA ALA A 63 -6.85 -102.68 16.69
C ALA A 63 -6.62 -101.53 17.69
N LEU A 64 -6.02 -101.83 18.84
CA LEU A 64 -5.59 -100.83 19.82
C LEU A 64 -4.56 -99.88 19.23
N ASP A 65 -3.50 -100.38 18.59
CA ASP A 65 -2.47 -99.56 17.94
C ASP A 65 -3.09 -98.62 16.89
N ARG A 66 -4.05 -99.12 16.10
CA ARG A 66 -4.79 -98.30 15.13
C ARG A 66 -5.62 -97.19 15.80
N VAL A 67 -6.29 -97.51 16.90
CA VAL A 67 -7.08 -96.53 17.67
C VAL A 67 -6.17 -95.51 18.35
N GLU A 68 -4.98 -95.91 18.82
CA GLU A 68 -3.98 -94.99 19.37
C GLU A 68 -3.42 -94.07 18.29
N GLU A 69 -3.11 -94.59 17.10
CA GLU A 69 -2.72 -93.77 15.95
C GLU A 69 -3.83 -92.80 15.50
N GLU A 70 -5.09 -93.24 15.49
CA GLU A 70 -6.24 -92.39 15.15
C GLU A 70 -6.46 -91.30 16.22
N ARG A 71 -6.31 -91.64 17.49
CA ARG A 71 -6.35 -90.68 18.60
C ARG A 71 -5.24 -89.65 18.49
N ASP A 72 -4.01 -90.09 18.22
CA ASP A 72 -2.86 -89.19 18.13
C ASP A 72 -2.97 -88.27 16.90
N LYS A 73 -3.50 -88.77 15.78
CA LYS A 73 -3.88 -87.93 14.62
C LYS A 73 -4.96 -86.91 14.97
N ALA A 74 -6.02 -87.32 15.67
CA ALA A 74 -7.08 -86.41 16.09
C ALA A 74 -6.57 -85.32 17.05
N PHE A 75 -5.65 -85.64 17.97
CA PHE A 75 -5.02 -84.64 18.83
C PHE A 75 -4.12 -83.69 18.03
N ALA A 76 -3.37 -84.18 17.05
CA ALA A 76 -2.56 -83.33 16.17
C ALA A 76 -3.45 -82.38 15.35
N ASP A 77 -4.57 -82.87 14.81
CA ASP A 77 -5.53 -82.04 14.07
C ASP A 77 -6.16 -80.98 14.98
N ILE A 78 -6.59 -81.34 16.19
CA ILE A 78 -7.13 -80.38 17.18
C ILE A 78 -6.10 -79.30 17.50
N ALA A 79 -4.85 -79.66 17.76
CA ALA A 79 -3.79 -78.70 18.04
C ALA A 79 -3.57 -77.72 16.87
N GLN A 80 -3.59 -78.20 15.62
CA GLN A 80 -3.50 -77.35 14.44
C GLN A 80 -4.71 -76.40 14.30
N TRP A 81 -5.91 -76.86 14.62
CA TRP A 81 -7.12 -76.03 14.59
C TRP A 81 -7.13 -74.99 15.71
N GLU A 82 -6.62 -75.32 16.90
CA GLU A 82 -6.46 -74.38 18.00
C GLU A 82 -5.42 -73.29 17.68
N GLU A 83 -4.30 -73.66 17.06
CA GLU A 83 -3.28 -72.72 16.60
C GLU A 83 -3.86 -71.76 15.54
N LYS A 84 -4.57 -72.29 14.54
CA LYS A 84 -5.26 -71.47 13.53
C LYS A 84 -6.30 -70.54 14.14
N ARG A 85 -7.09 -71.03 15.11
CA ARG A 85 -8.09 -70.20 15.81
C ARG A 85 -7.41 -69.04 16.55
N LEU A 86 -6.30 -69.30 17.25
CA LEU A 86 -5.53 -68.28 17.94
C LEU A 86 -4.93 -67.25 16.98
N GLN A 87 -4.38 -67.70 15.84
CA GLN A 87 -3.87 -66.80 14.80
C GLN A 87 -4.97 -65.87 14.27
N ILE A 88 -6.11 -66.43 13.86
CA ILE A 88 -7.27 -65.68 13.35
C ILE A 88 -7.79 -64.70 14.41
N GLN A 89 -7.84 -65.12 15.68
CA GLN A 89 -8.28 -64.23 16.76
C GLN A 89 -7.31 -63.05 16.96
N SER A 90 -5.99 -63.28 16.85
CA SER A 90 -5.01 -62.20 16.92
C SER A 90 -5.11 -61.25 15.72
N GLU A 91 -5.36 -61.78 14.52
CA GLU A 91 -5.53 -60.99 13.29
C GLU A 91 -6.80 -60.15 13.36
N TYR A 92 -7.90 -60.73 13.86
CA TYR A 92 -9.15 -60.00 14.08
C TYR A 92 -8.97 -58.84 15.05
N GLN A 93 -8.26 -59.05 16.17
CA GLN A 93 -7.97 -57.98 17.13
C GLN A 93 -7.11 -56.87 16.52
N LYS A 94 -6.10 -57.22 15.71
CA LYS A 94 -5.29 -56.24 14.99
C LYS A 94 -6.12 -55.43 14.00
N LEU A 95 -6.93 -56.09 13.18
CA LEU A 95 -7.82 -55.42 12.23
C LEU A 95 -8.84 -54.50 12.92
N GLN A 96 -9.36 -54.92 14.07
CA GLN A 96 -10.29 -54.09 14.84
C GLN A 96 -9.60 -52.84 15.40
N GLN A 97 -8.34 -52.96 15.81
CA GLN A 97 -7.55 -51.81 16.26
C GLN A 97 -7.16 -50.89 15.10
N GLU A 98 -6.77 -51.44 13.95
CA GLU A 98 -6.51 -50.67 12.74
C GLU A 98 -7.76 -49.90 12.27
N LEU A 99 -8.94 -50.53 12.33
CA LEU A 99 -10.21 -49.88 12.02
C LEU A 99 -10.44 -48.67 12.95
N ALA A 100 -10.29 -48.84 14.27
CA ALA A 100 -10.45 -47.76 15.23
C ALA A 100 -9.48 -46.60 14.99
N ASP A 101 -8.20 -46.91 14.70
CA ASP A 101 -7.19 -45.90 14.37
C ASP A 101 -7.54 -45.14 13.08
N THR A 102 -8.10 -45.83 12.08
CA THR A 102 -8.54 -45.18 10.83
C THR A 102 -9.76 -44.29 11.05
N GLU A 103 -10.74 -44.73 11.86
CA GLU A 103 -11.91 -43.92 12.22
C GLU A 103 -11.50 -42.66 13.00
N GLU A 104 -10.56 -42.78 13.94
CA GLU A 104 -10.04 -41.63 14.67
C GLU A 104 -9.34 -40.63 13.72
N LYS A 105 -8.49 -41.11 12.82
CA LYS A 105 -7.84 -40.27 11.81
C LYS A 105 -8.86 -39.58 10.89
N CYS A 106 -9.90 -40.29 10.45
CA CYS A 106 -10.98 -39.71 9.67
C CYS A 106 -11.74 -38.63 10.43
N ASN A 107 -12.04 -38.85 11.72
CA ASN A 107 -12.72 -37.88 12.56
C ASN A 107 -11.87 -36.62 12.79
N ILE A 108 -10.56 -36.77 13.02
CA ILE A 108 -9.62 -35.65 13.14
C ILE A 108 -9.58 -34.87 11.82
N SER A 109 -9.47 -35.55 10.69
CA SER A 109 -9.45 -34.92 9.37
C SER A 109 -10.74 -34.15 9.08
N ALA A 110 -11.91 -34.73 9.39
CA ALA A 110 -13.21 -34.07 9.24
C ALA A 110 -13.32 -32.81 10.10
N ALA A 111 -12.85 -32.87 11.36
CA ALA A 111 -12.82 -31.70 12.24
C ALA A 111 -11.87 -30.59 11.73
N GLU A 112 -10.74 -30.96 11.13
CA GLU A 112 -9.85 -30.00 10.47
C GLU A 112 -10.47 -29.36 9.23
N ILE A 113 -11.17 -30.13 8.40
CA ILE A 113 -11.88 -29.62 7.22
C ILE A 113 -12.92 -28.59 7.67
N HIS A 114 -13.74 -28.91 8.68
CA HIS A 114 -14.70 -27.95 9.23
C HIS A 114 -14.06 -26.67 9.76
N LYS A 115 -12.90 -26.76 10.42
CA LYS A 115 -12.15 -25.57 10.86
C LYS A 115 -11.67 -24.73 9.68
N ARG A 116 -11.17 -25.37 8.62
CA ARG A 116 -10.72 -24.68 7.41
C ARG A 116 -11.89 -24.03 6.66
N ASP A 117 -13.03 -24.70 6.56
CA ASP A 117 -14.24 -24.14 5.94
C ASP A 117 -14.75 -22.90 6.68
N GLU A 118 -14.75 -22.93 8.02
CA GLU A 118 -15.13 -21.76 8.81
C GLU A 118 -14.13 -20.60 8.64
N GLN A 119 -12.83 -20.90 8.55
CA GLN A 119 -11.82 -19.88 8.21
C GLN A 119 -12.07 -19.27 6.83
N ILE A 120 -12.34 -20.09 5.81
CA ILE A 120 -12.66 -19.62 4.46
C ILE A 120 -13.93 -18.75 4.49
N ARG A 121 -14.96 -19.14 5.24
CA ARG A 121 -16.19 -18.36 5.41
C ARG A 121 -15.91 -16.98 6.01
N VAL A 122 -15.18 -16.92 7.12
CA VAL A 122 -14.82 -15.67 7.80
C VAL A 122 -13.97 -14.77 6.90
N LEU A 123 -12.97 -15.33 6.21
CA LEU A 123 -12.15 -14.56 5.26
C LEU A 123 -12.97 -14.04 4.08
N SER A 124 -13.92 -14.83 3.58
CA SER A 124 -14.82 -14.40 2.50
C SER A 124 -15.75 -13.26 2.93
N GLU A 125 -16.25 -13.32 4.17
CA GLU A 125 -17.07 -12.25 4.77
C GLU A 125 -16.26 -10.97 4.98
N GLN A 126 -15.02 -11.08 5.46
CA GLN A 126 -14.09 -9.96 5.58
C GLN A 126 -13.76 -9.33 4.21
N ASN A 127 -13.47 -10.14 3.20
CA ASN A 127 -13.20 -9.66 1.84
C ASN A 127 -14.41 -8.93 1.25
N ARG A 128 -15.63 -9.40 1.52
CA ARG A 128 -16.85 -8.73 1.08
C ARG A 128 -17.03 -7.37 1.75
N SER A 129 -16.79 -7.29 3.05
CA SER A 129 -16.81 -6.01 3.78
C SER A 129 -15.74 -5.03 3.27
N LEU A 130 -14.54 -5.52 2.95
CA LEU A 130 -13.48 -4.70 2.34
C LEU A 130 -13.89 -4.17 0.95
N LEU A 131 -14.55 -4.99 0.13
CA LEU A 131 -15.07 -4.55 -1.17
C LEU A 131 -16.14 -3.47 -1.00
N ASP A 132 -17.11 -3.64 -0.09
CA ASP A 132 -18.15 -2.66 0.17
C ASP A 132 -17.56 -1.31 0.64
N MET A 133 -16.53 -1.34 1.50
CA MET A 133 -15.82 -0.12 1.93
C MET A 133 -15.05 0.53 0.76
N LEU A 134 -14.47 -0.27 -0.13
CA LEU A 134 -13.74 0.23 -1.29
C LEU A 134 -14.70 0.89 -2.30
N GLU A 135 -15.87 0.31 -2.53
CA GLU A 135 -16.93 0.92 -3.34
C GLU A 135 -17.42 2.25 -2.75
N GLN A 136 -17.59 2.34 -1.43
CA GLN A 136 -17.94 3.59 -0.75
C GLN A 136 -16.86 4.67 -0.91
N GLU A 137 -15.58 4.31 -0.72
CA GLU A 137 -14.46 5.24 -0.94
C GLU A 137 -14.38 5.70 -2.41
N GLU A 138 -14.55 4.80 -3.37
CA GLU A 138 -14.61 5.19 -4.80
C GLU A 138 -15.75 6.17 -5.09
N GLN A 139 -16.90 5.99 -4.44
CA GLN A 139 -18.03 6.90 -4.59
C GLN A 139 -17.73 8.27 -3.97
N LEU A 140 -17.15 8.31 -2.77
CA LEU A 140 -16.71 9.55 -2.12
C LEU A 140 -15.63 10.28 -2.94
N VAL A 141 -14.71 9.53 -3.58
CA VAL A 141 -13.70 10.10 -4.48
C VAL A 141 -14.36 10.74 -5.70
N LYS A 142 -15.35 10.08 -6.31
CA LYS A 142 -16.12 10.67 -7.43
C LYS A 142 -16.83 11.95 -7.00
N GLU A 143 -17.51 11.95 -5.86
CA GLU A 143 -18.19 13.12 -5.32
C GLU A 143 -17.21 14.28 -5.07
N ARG A 144 -16.07 14.02 -4.43
CA ARG A 144 -15.01 15.02 -4.23
C ARG A 144 -14.47 15.56 -5.55
N GLN A 145 -14.26 14.70 -6.54
CA GLN A 145 -13.80 15.14 -7.86
C GLN A 145 -14.82 16.08 -8.51
N THR A 146 -16.12 15.78 -8.43
CA THR A 146 -17.17 16.69 -8.95
C THR A 146 -17.18 18.03 -8.21
N GLN A 147 -16.99 18.03 -6.89
CA GLN A 147 -16.87 19.27 -6.10
C GLN A 147 -15.66 20.09 -6.51
N VAL A 148 -14.49 19.46 -6.69
CA VAL A 148 -13.26 20.14 -7.14
C VAL A 148 -13.47 20.79 -8.51
N THR A 149 -14.08 20.08 -9.46
CA THR A 149 -14.36 20.65 -10.79
C THR A 149 -15.33 21.83 -10.73
N THR A 150 -16.32 21.78 -9.85
CA THR A 150 -17.28 22.87 -9.64
C THR A 150 -16.59 24.08 -9.01
N LEU A 151 -15.77 23.86 -7.98
CA LEU A 151 -15.00 24.92 -7.32
C LEU A 151 -14.02 25.59 -8.29
N ALA A 152 -13.31 24.81 -9.12
CA ALA A 152 -12.43 25.34 -10.15
C ALA A 152 -13.19 26.25 -11.13
N ALA A 153 -14.37 25.82 -11.62
CA ALA A 153 -15.20 26.65 -12.49
C ALA A 153 -15.69 27.93 -11.81
N THR A 154 -16.04 27.88 -10.51
CA THR A 154 -16.40 29.09 -9.75
C THR A 154 -15.22 30.03 -9.54
N GLN A 155 -14.02 29.50 -9.29
CA GLN A 155 -12.80 30.29 -9.14
C GLN A 155 -12.46 31.01 -10.45
N ASP A 156 -12.52 30.34 -11.59
CA ASP A 156 -12.30 30.97 -12.90
C ASP A 156 -13.30 32.09 -13.17
N ARG A 157 -14.58 31.89 -12.77
CA ARG A 157 -15.60 32.93 -12.90
C ARG A 157 -15.32 34.14 -12.01
N LEU A 158 -14.92 33.91 -10.75
CA LEU A 158 -14.57 34.98 -9.82
C LEU A 158 -13.33 35.74 -10.27
N GLN A 159 -12.33 35.04 -10.84
CA GLN A 159 -11.15 35.68 -11.39
C GLN A 159 -11.51 36.62 -12.55
N LYS A 160 -12.37 36.18 -13.48
CA LYS A 160 -12.85 37.04 -14.57
C LYS A 160 -13.56 38.30 -14.04
N ILE A 161 -14.41 38.15 -13.02
CA ILE A 161 -15.09 39.30 -12.41
C ILE A 161 -14.08 40.25 -11.74
N ALA A 162 -13.05 39.72 -11.09
CA ALA A 162 -12.00 40.54 -10.49
C ALA A 162 -11.20 41.31 -11.56
N ASP A 163 -10.89 40.66 -12.69
CA ASP A 163 -10.21 41.30 -13.82
C ASP A 163 -11.08 42.40 -14.45
N ASP A 164 -12.37 42.15 -14.64
CA ASP A 164 -13.34 43.14 -15.13
C ASP A 164 -13.45 44.34 -14.17
N TYR A 165 -13.48 44.09 -12.86
CA TYR A 165 -13.51 45.15 -11.85
C TYR A 165 -12.23 46.00 -11.91
N ASN A 166 -11.06 45.37 -12.05
CA ASN A 166 -9.80 46.08 -12.20
C ASN A 166 -9.79 46.94 -13.47
N LEU A 167 -10.33 46.42 -14.58
CA LEU A 167 -10.46 47.17 -15.82
C LEU A 167 -11.36 48.40 -15.65
N VAL A 168 -12.56 48.22 -15.09
CA VAL A 168 -13.50 49.32 -14.83
C VAL A 168 -12.88 50.37 -13.91
N LYS A 169 -12.17 49.95 -12.86
CA LYS A 169 -11.45 50.85 -11.96
C LYS A 169 -10.36 51.64 -12.68
N ALA A 170 -9.58 51.00 -13.55
CA ALA A 170 -8.56 51.67 -14.35
C ALA A 170 -9.17 52.70 -15.31
N THR A 171 -10.25 52.33 -16.01
CA THR A 171 -10.99 53.25 -16.89
C THR A 171 -11.58 54.42 -16.11
N GLY A 172 -12.19 54.18 -14.95
CA GLY A 172 -12.73 55.21 -14.07
C GLY A 172 -11.65 56.19 -13.57
N ASN A 173 -10.48 55.68 -13.17
CA ASN A 173 -9.34 56.52 -12.79
C ASN A 173 -8.83 57.38 -13.96
N GLN A 174 -8.78 56.83 -15.17
CA GLN A 174 -8.38 57.58 -16.36
C GLN A 174 -9.39 58.69 -16.70
N GLN A 175 -10.69 58.42 -16.58
CA GLN A 175 -11.75 59.42 -16.77
C GLN A 175 -11.67 60.52 -15.70
N LEU A 176 -11.46 60.17 -14.43
CA LEU A 176 -11.25 61.14 -13.36
C LEU A 176 -10.03 62.02 -13.61
N LEU A 177 -8.90 61.43 -14.02
CA LEU A 177 -7.70 62.18 -14.38
C LEU A 177 -7.97 63.14 -15.55
N GLY A 178 -8.72 62.69 -16.56
CA GLY A 178 -9.18 63.53 -17.67
C GLY A 178 -10.00 64.73 -17.18
N ALA A 179 -11.00 64.49 -16.32
CA ALA A 179 -11.83 65.53 -15.74
C ALA A 179 -11.03 66.52 -14.88
N TYR A 180 -10.08 66.05 -14.06
CA TYR A 180 -9.20 66.94 -13.29
C TYR A 180 -8.33 67.83 -14.18
N ASN A 181 -7.80 67.29 -15.27
CA ASN A 181 -7.03 68.08 -16.23
C ASN A 181 -7.89 69.13 -16.94
N GLU A 182 -9.15 68.81 -17.27
CA GLU A 182 -10.10 69.77 -17.84
C GLU A 182 -10.47 70.87 -16.85
N ILE A 183 -10.74 70.52 -15.59
CA ILE A 183 -10.99 71.50 -14.52
C ILE A 183 -9.79 72.44 -14.37
N ALA A 184 -8.57 71.92 -14.34
CA ALA A 184 -7.36 72.73 -14.25
C ALA A 184 -7.23 73.72 -15.43
N LYS A 185 -7.56 73.29 -16.65
CA LYS A 185 -7.61 74.19 -17.81
C LYS A 185 -8.65 75.29 -17.66
N PHE A 186 -9.87 74.95 -17.23
CA PHE A 186 -10.91 75.95 -17.01
C PHE A 186 -10.57 76.93 -15.88
N GLU A 187 -9.90 76.48 -14.82
CA GLU A 187 -9.40 77.36 -13.77
C GLU A 187 -8.34 78.34 -14.29
N GLU A 188 -7.45 77.89 -15.17
CA GLU A 188 -6.45 78.74 -15.81
C GLU A 188 -7.10 79.75 -16.78
N GLU A 189 -8.03 79.31 -17.62
CA GLU A 189 -8.83 80.19 -18.49
C GLU A 189 -9.60 81.24 -17.69
N LEU A 190 -10.20 80.86 -16.57
CA LEU A 190 -10.90 81.78 -15.68
C LEU A 190 -9.94 82.82 -15.07
N ARG A 191 -8.75 82.41 -14.63
CA ARG A 191 -7.73 83.35 -14.12
C ARG A 191 -7.30 84.34 -15.21
N ASN A 192 -7.09 83.87 -16.43
CA ASN A 192 -6.72 84.73 -17.55
C ASN A 192 -7.84 85.74 -17.86
N ALA A 193 -9.09 85.29 -17.94
CA ALA A 193 -10.24 86.16 -18.17
C ALA A 193 -10.42 87.19 -17.03
N GLN A 194 -10.17 86.81 -15.77
CA GLN A 194 -10.18 87.74 -14.64
C GLN A 194 -9.07 88.78 -14.73
N ALA A 195 -7.86 88.38 -15.12
CA ALA A 195 -6.74 89.29 -15.32
C ALA A 195 -7.02 90.30 -16.45
N GLU A 196 -7.53 89.82 -17.59
CA GLU A 196 -7.96 90.68 -18.71
C GLU A 196 -9.06 91.64 -18.29
N THR A 197 -10.08 91.16 -17.58
CA THR A 197 -11.16 92.02 -17.04
C THR A 197 -10.60 93.08 -16.09
N GLY A 198 -9.61 92.73 -15.26
CA GLY A 198 -8.91 93.66 -14.38
C GLY A 198 -8.19 94.77 -15.15
N GLN A 199 -7.43 94.40 -16.19
CA GLN A 199 -6.74 95.36 -17.07
C GLN A 199 -7.73 96.28 -17.79
N LEU A 200 -8.84 95.75 -18.29
CA LEU A 200 -9.87 96.54 -18.96
C LEU A 200 -10.54 97.54 -18.02
N LYS A 201 -10.84 97.15 -16.78
CA LYS A 201 -11.38 98.07 -15.76
C LYS A 201 -10.38 99.17 -15.39
N GLU A 202 -9.10 98.84 -15.30
CA GLU A 202 -8.06 99.83 -15.06
C GLU A 202 -7.93 100.81 -16.23
N ALA A 203 -7.96 100.30 -17.46
CA ALA A 203 -7.99 101.13 -18.66
C ALA A 203 -9.24 102.03 -18.70
N GLU A 204 -10.43 101.51 -18.40
CA GLU A 204 -11.67 102.29 -18.30
C GLU A 204 -11.55 103.41 -17.28
N LYS A 205 -11.01 103.13 -16.09
CA LYS A 205 -10.78 104.14 -15.05
C LYS A 205 -9.81 105.22 -15.52
N ASN A 206 -8.74 104.84 -16.21
CA ASN A 206 -7.76 105.78 -16.76
C ASN A 206 -8.37 106.66 -17.85
N PHE A 207 -9.16 106.08 -18.76
CA PHE A 207 -9.88 106.86 -19.78
C PHE A 207 -10.91 107.79 -19.18
N ALA A 208 -11.66 107.35 -18.16
CA ALA A 208 -12.61 108.21 -17.45
C ALA A 208 -11.91 109.37 -16.72
N ALA A 209 -10.76 109.11 -16.08
CA ALA A 209 -9.95 110.14 -15.45
C ALA A 209 -9.40 111.14 -16.48
N GLN A 210 -8.91 110.66 -17.62
CA GLN A 210 -8.44 111.52 -18.72
C GLN A 210 -9.58 112.37 -19.28
N ALA A 211 -10.74 111.78 -19.57
CA ALA A 211 -11.90 112.51 -20.06
C ALA A 211 -12.38 113.57 -19.06
N LYS A 212 -12.33 113.27 -17.75
CA LYS A 212 -12.64 114.25 -16.71
C LYS A 212 -11.65 115.41 -16.70
N ALA A 213 -10.35 115.12 -16.79
CA ALA A 213 -9.32 116.16 -16.88
C ALA A 213 -9.50 117.04 -18.13
N ASP A 214 -9.85 116.44 -19.27
CA ASP A 214 -10.12 117.17 -20.51
C ASP A 214 -11.36 118.07 -20.38
N ILE A 215 -12.43 117.58 -19.73
CA ILE A 215 -13.63 118.39 -19.44
C ILE A 215 -13.27 119.57 -18.53
N GLU A 216 -12.55 119.34 -17.43
CA GLU A 216 -12.11 120.40 -16.52
C GLU A 216 -11.24 121.45 -17.24
N ALA A 217 -10.35 121.01 -18.15
CA ALA A 217 -9.55 121.91 -18.97
C ALA A 217 -10.41 122.76 -19.94
N LEU A 218 -11.43 122.16 -20.55
CA LEU A 218 -12.39 122.88 -21.41
C LEU A 218 -13.24 123.87 -20.61
N GLU A 219 -13.69 123.49 -19.42
CA GLU A 219 -14.43 124.38 -18.51
C GLU A 219 -13.58 125.58 -18.08
N SER A 220 -12.29 125.35 -17.77
CA SER A 220 -11.35 126.45 -17.45
C SER A 220 -11.19 127.41 -18.63
N LYS A 221 -10.98 126.88 -19.85
CA LYS A 221 -10.90 127.71 -21.07
C LYS A 221 -12.19 128.49 -21.34
N LEU A 222 -13.35 127.85 -21.12
CA LEU A 222 -14.64 128.50 -21.28
C LEU A 222 -14.82 129.63 -20.26
N LYS A 223 -14.39 129.42 -19.01
CA LYS A 223 -14.41 130.44 -17.96
C LYS A 223 -13.51 131.62 -18.33
N GLU A 224 -12.27 131.36 -18.73
CA GLU A 224 -11.34 132.40 -19.20
C GLU A 224 -11.94 133.21 -20.35
N SER A 225 -12.57 132.55 -21.33
CA SER A 225 -13.25 133.22 -22.44
C SER A 225 -14.45 134.07 -21.97
N LYS A 226 -15.24 133.60 -21.01
CA LYS A 226 -16.33 134.39 -20.41
C LYS A 226 -15.79 135.60 -19.66
N ASP A 227 -14.74 135.44 -18.88
CA ASP A 227 -14.11 136.54 -18.14
C ASP A 227 -13.57 137.60 -19.11
N GLN A 228 -12.94 137.19 -20.21
CA GLN A 228 -12.53 138.10 -21.30
C GLN A 228 -13.73 138.81 -21.94
N ASN A 229 -14.83 138.10 -22.22
CA ASN A 229 -16.04 138.72 -22.77
C ASN A 229 -16.65 139.74 -21.82
N VAL A 230 -16.64 139.48 -20.51
CA VAL A 230 -17.07 140.46 -19.50
C VAL A 230 -16.16 141.69 -19.51
N GLN A 231 -14.84 141.51 -19.62
CA GLN A 231 -13.91 142.64 -19.77
C GLN A 231 -14.20 143.46 -21.04
N TYR A 232 -14.45 142.80 -22.16
CA TYR A 232 -14.84 143.50 -23.40
C TYR A 232 -16.17 144.25 -23.24
N LEU A 233 -17.18 143.66 -22.59
CA LEU A 233 -18.44 144.35 -22.31
C LEU A 233 -18.26 145.57 -21.39
N GLN A 234 -17.45 145.46 -20.35
CA GLN A 234 -17.11 146.60 -19.49
C GLN A 234 -16.38 147.70 -20.25
N GLN A 235 -15.48 147.34 -21.17
CA GLN A 235 -14.80 148.29 -22.04
C GLN A 235 -15.76 148.98 -23.01
N ILE A 236 -16.72 148.24 -23.59
CA ILE A 236 -17.77 148.81 -24.44
C ILE A 236 -18.62 149.79 -23.64
N GLN A 237 -19.11 149.39 -22.46
CA GLN A 237 -19.90 150.28 -21.60
C GLN A 237 -19.12 151.53 -21.19
N HIS A 238 -17.81 151.39 -20.89
CA HIS A 238 -16.96 152.54 -20.62
C HIS A 238 -16.88 153.50 -21.82
N ASN A 239 -16.71 152.95 -23.03
CA ASN A 239 -16.70 153.71 -24.27
C ASN A 239 -18.05 154.39 -24.55
N GLU A 240 -19.18 153.71 -24.32
CA GLU A 240 -20.53 154.28 -24.47
C GLU A 240 -20.76 155.44 -23.50
N VAL A 241 -20.32 155.32 -22.24
CA VAL A 241 -20.37 156.43 -21.27
C VAL A 241 -19.47 157.57 -21.72
N TYR A 242 -18.30 157.27 -22.28
CA TYR A 242 -17.40 158.29 -22.84
C TYR A 242 -18.02 159.01 -24.05
N GLU A 243 -18.66 158.28 -24.96
CA GLU A 243 -19.42 158.85 -26.09
C GLU A 243 -20.58 159.71 -25.62
N HIS A 244 -21.35 159.27 -24.61
CA HIS A 244 -22.41 160.07 -24.00
C HIS A 244 -21.87 161.38 -23.40
N ARG A 245 -20.72 161.36 -22.72
CA ARG A 245 -20.07 162.58 -22.23
C ARG A 245 -19.63 163.52 -23.35
N LEU A 246 -19.13 162.97 -24.46
CA LEU A 246 -18.81 163.77 -25.64
C LEU A 246 -20.06 164.36 -26.28
N ALA A 247 -21.16 163.61 -26.35
CA ALA A 247 -22.44 164.08 -26.85
C ALA A 247 -23.01 165.21 -25.97
N GLU A 248 -22.91 165.09 -24.64
CA GLU A 248 -23.26 166.16 -23.70
C GLU A 248 -22.38 167.41 -23.89
N ALA A 249 -21.06 167.24 -24.09
CA ALA A 249 -20.16 168.35 -24.36
C ALA A 249 -20.51 169.07 -25.68
N ILE A 250 -20.88 168.32 -26.72
CA ILE A 250 -21.38 168.87 -27.99
C ILE A 250 -22.70 169.64 -27.77
N ASN A 251 -23.62 169.10 -26.97
CA ASN A 251 -24.87 169.78 -26.65
C ASN A 251 -24.64 171.08 -25.87
N ARG A 252 -23.70 171.11 -24.91
CA ARG A 252 -23.31 172.35 -24.22
C ARG A 252 -22.71 173.38 -25.18
N LEU A 253 -21.91 172.94 -26.16
CA LEU A 253 -21.40 173.84 -27.21
C LEU A 253 -22.53 174.39 -28.09
N ARG A 254 -23.58 173.60 -28.36
CA ARG A 254 -24.79 174.07 -29.05
C ARG A 254 -25.59 175.08 -28.23
N GLU A 255 -25.76 174.85 -26.94
CA GLU A 255 -26.41 175.80 -26.02
C GLU A 255 -25.66 177.14 -25.95
N THR A 256 -24.32 177.12 -25.91
CA THR A 256 -23.52 178.37 -25.99
C THR A 256 -23.64 179.09 -27.34
N LEU A 257 -23.87 178.36 -28.43
CA LEU A 257 -24.13 178.94 -29.75
C LEU A 257 -25.53 179.59 -29.81
N ASP A 258 -26.52 178.96 -29.18
CA ASP A 258 -27.88 179.48 -29.08
C ASP A 258 -27.96 180.70 -28.16
N GLU A 259 -27.22 180.74 -27.05
CA GLU A 259 -27.10 181.93 -26.17
C GLU A 259 -26.49 183.14 -26.89
N LEU A 260 -25.43 182.93 -27.70
CA LEU A 260 -24.85 183.98 -28.56
C LEU A 260 -25.82 184.44 -29.67
N THR A 261 -26.76 183.57 -30.09
CA THR A 261 -27.80 183.88 -31.08
C THR A 261 -28.99 184.63 -30.46
N VAL A 262 -29.31 184.36 -29.18
CA VAL A 262 -30.35 185.04 -28.39
C VAL A 262 -29.91 186.45 -27.94
N GLN A 263 -28.64 186.65 -27.57
CA GLN A 263 -28.09 187.98 -27.26
C GLN A 263 -28.12 188.95 -28.45
N LYS A 264 -28.08 188.44 -29.69
CA LYS A 264 -28.19 189.23 -30.92
C LYS A 264 -29.63 189.66 -31.28
N LYS A 265 -30.65 188.96 -30.77
CA LYS A 265 -32.08 189.26 -31.01
C LYS A 265 -32.77 190.03 -29.87
N GLY A 266 -32.20 190.03 -28.66
CA GLY A 266 -32.83 190.57 -27.44
C GLY A 266 -32.76 192.08 -27.18
N ILE A 267 -31.92 192.86 -27.89
CA ILE A 267 -31.84 194.33 -27.71
C ILE A 267 -32.93 195.08 -28.51
N LYS A 268 -33.72 194.40 -29.36
CA LYS A 268 -34.64 195.07 -30.31
C LYS A 268 -36.11 195.14 -29.89
N MET A 269 -36.55 194.52 -28.80
CA MET A 269 -37.94 194.65 -28.32
C MET A 269 -37.99 194.73 -26.79
N GLN A 270 -37.59 195.91 -26.29
CA GLN A 270 -38.10 196.49 -25.04
C GLN A 270 -39.50 197.09 -25.30
N LEU A 271 -40.32 197.13 -24.26
CA LEU A 271 -41.70 197.66 -24.16
C LEU A 271 -42.78 196.74 -24.78
N ASP A 272 -43.77 196.19 -24.06
CA ASP A 272 -44.29 196.51 -22.73
C ASP A 272 -44.89 195.29 -22.04
N MET A 273 -44.82 195.33 -20.70
CA MET A 273 -45.59 194.55 -19.76
C MET A 273 -47.09 194.88 -19.86
N ASP A 274 -47.96 193.88 -19.66
CA ASP A 274 -48.70 193.81 -18.39
C ASP A 274 -49.37 192.44 -18.17
N SER A 275 -48.99 191.86 -17.03
CA SER A 275 -49.71 190.94 -16.15
C SER A 275 -51.08 191.51 -15.75
N GLU A 276 -52.15 190.81 -15.40
CA GLU A 276 -52.31 189.51 -14.77
C GLU A 276 -53.83 189.25 -14.66
N ASN A 277 -54.32 188.05 -15.02
CA ASN A 277 -55.41 187.34 -14.31
C ASN A 277 -55.70 185.99 -14.99
N ARG A 278 -54.75 185.06 -14.89
CA ARG A 278 -55.00 183.64 -15.24
C ARG A 278 -54.45 182.64 -14.19
N ASP A 279 -54.09 183.11 -13.00
CA ASP A 279 -53.45 182.28 -11.96
C ASP A 279 -54.39 181.61 -10.95
N LYS A 280 -55.70 181.89 -10.99
CA LYS A 280 -56.66 181.21 -10.10
C LYS A 280 -57.26 179.91 -10.67
N TRP A 281 -56.90 179.51 -11.90
CA TRP A 281 -57.31 178.23 -12.52
C TRP A 281 -56.17 177.19 -12.57
N MET A 282 -54.90 177.61 -12.71
CA MET A 282 -53.76 176.68 -12.78
C MET A 282 -53.46 175.98 -11.44
N GLN A 283 -53.73 176.62 -10.30
CA GLN A 283 -53.53 175.98 -8.98
C GLN A 283 -54.54 174.85 -8.71
N SER A 284 -55.79 174.98 -9.16
CA SER A 284 -56.81 173.92 -9.00
C SER A 284 -56.58 172.72 -9.92
N LYS A 285 -56.09 172.95 -11.15
CA LYS A 285 -55.74 171.87 -12.10
C LYS A 285 -54.52 171.07 -11.66
N ALA A 286 -53.50 171.72 -11.10
CA ALA A 286 -52.28 171.05 -10.63
C ALA A 286 -52.51 170.17 -9.39
N GLU A 287 -53.47 170.52 -8.53
CA GLU A 287 -53.81 169.72 -7.36
C GLU A 287 -54.61 168.46 -7.72
N VAL A 288 -55.46 168.53 -8.75
CA VAL A 288 -56.20 167.37 -9.27
C VAL A 288 -55.27 166.38 -10.00
N GLU A 289 -54.32 166.86 -10.80
CA GLU A 289 -53.33 165.99 -11.48
C GLU A 289 -52.40 165.26 -10.48
N ARG A 290 -51.94 165.92 -9.40
CA ARG A 290 -51.14 165.23 -8.37
C ARG A 290 -51.92 164.13 -7.64
N ARG A 291 -53.22 164.33 -7.44
CA ARG A 291 -54.09 163.32 -6.80
C ARG A 291 -54.33 162.12 -7.73
N LYS A 292 -54.44 162.37 -9.03
CA LYS A 292 -54.53 161.32 -10.06
C LYS A 292 -53.24 160.49 -10.15
N ASP A 293 -52.07 161.13 -10.22
CA ASP A 293 -50.78 160.45 -10.25
C ASP A 293 -50.52 159.58 -9.00
N GLY A 294 -50.93 160.08 -7.83
CA GLY A 294 -50.83 159.32 -6.58
C GLY A 294 -51.71 158.07 -6.56
N LEU A 295 -52.91 158.17 -7.12
CA LEU A 295 -53.84 157.05 -7.26
C LEU A 295 -53.39 156.04 -8.33
N GLU A 296 -52.83 156.50 -9.45
CA GLU A 296 -52.28 155.61 -10.49
C GLU A 296 -51.09 154.81 -9.97
N LYS A 297 -50.17 155.44 -9.23
CA LYS A 297 -49.04 154.74 -8.57
C LYS A 297 -49.52 153.72 -7.53
N MET A 298 -50.57 154.03 -6.79
CA MET A 298 -51.15 153.09 -5.82
C MET A 298 -51.84 151.91 -6.52
N VAL A 299 -52.51 152.14 -7.64
CA VAL A 299 -53.10 151.07 -8.46
C VAL A 299 -52.02 150.18 -9.07
N ASP A 300 -50.92 150.74 -9.57
CA ASP A 300 -49.81 149.95 -10.13
C ASP A 300 -49.07 149.15 -9.04
N ALA A 301 -48.88 149.73 -7.85
CA ALA A 301 -48.32 149.01 -6.70
C ALA A 301 -49.22 147.84 -6.27
N LEU A 302 -50.55 148.04 -6.25
CA LEU A 302 -51.51 146.97 -5.94
C LEU A 302 -51.54 145.90 -7.04
N ARG A 303 -51.43 146.26 -8.31
CA ARG A 303 -51.33 145.30 -9.43
C ARG A 303 -50.05 144.49 -9.36
N GLN A 304 -48.92 145.11 -9.02
CA GLN A 304 -47.64 144.43 -8.89
C GLN A 304 -47.63 143.49 -7.67
N SER A 305 -48.23 143.92 -6.56
CA SER A 305 -48.44 143.06 -5.38
C SER A 305 -49.38 141.90 -5.67
N LEU A 306 -50.45 142.12 -6.46
CA LEU A 306 -51.38 141.07 -6.85
C LEU A 306 -50.70 140.05 -7.76
N ARG A 307 -49.93 140.48 -8.76
CA ARG A 307 -49.13 139.58 -9.60
C ARG A 307 -48.10 138.79 -8.80
N GLY A 308 -47.41 139.43 -7.85
CA GLY A 308 -46.47 138.73 -6.97
C GLY A 308 -47.15 137.68 -6.09
N ALA A 309 -48.35 137.96 -5.59
CA ALA A 309 -49.15 136.99 -4.84
C ALA A 309 -49.68 135.85 -5.72
N GLU A 310 -50.09 136.14 -6.96
CA GLU A 310 -50.52 135.14 -7.93
C GLU A 310 -49.37 134.21 -8.35
N GLU A 311 -48.17 134.74 -8.62
CA GLU A 311 -46.95 133.98 -8.91
C GLU A 311 -46.51 133.11 -7.73
N GLN A 312 -46.65 133.60 -6.50
CA GLN A 312 -46.32 132.82 -5.31
C GLN A 312 -47.35 131.72 -5.05
N ASN A 313 -48.63 131.96 -5.35
CA ASN A 313 -49.68 130.96 -5.24
C ASN A 313 -49.53 129.85 -6.31
N THR A 314 -49.16 130.19 -7.56
CA THR A 314 -48.85 129.18 -8.57
C THR A 314 -47.64 128.34 -8.20
N ARG A 315 -46.56 128.96 -7.69
CA ARG A 315 -45.40 128.20 -7.16
C ARG A 315 -45.80 127.23 -6.04
N MET A 316 -46.61 127.68 -5.09
CA MET A 316 -47.08 126.84 -4.00
C MET A 316 -47.95 125.66 -4.51
N GLN A 317 -48.78 125.88 -5.52
CA GLN A 317 -49.58 124.81 -6.14
C GLN A 317 -48.70 123.81 -6.89
N GLU A 318 -47.65 124.26 -7.57
CA GLU A 318 -46.67 123.39 -8.23
C GLU A 318 -45.87 122.57 -7.22
N GLU A 319 -45.42 123.18 -6.11
CA GLU A 319 -44.74 122.49 -5.01
C GLU A 319 -45.64 121.44 -4.34
N ASN A 320 -46.92 121.76 -4.11
CA ASN A 320 -47.88 120.80 -3.58
C ASN A 320 -48.13 119.63 -4.54
N LYS A 321 -48.17 119.90 -5.85
CA LYS A 321 -48.33 118.86 -6.87
C LYS A 321 -47.09 117.96 -6.94
N ALA A 322 -45.89 118.54 -6.91
CA ALA A 322 -44.63 117.78 -6.84
C ALA A 322 -44.52 116.95 -5.55
N GLY A 323 -44.99 117.51 -4.41
CA GLY A 323 -45.11 116.78 -3.14
C GLY A 323 -46.04 115.57 -3.24
N ALA A 324 -47.23 115.75 -3.84
CA ALA A 324 -48.18 114.65 -4.06
C ALA A 324 -47.62 113.56 -4.97
N ASP A 325 -46.91 113.92 -6.04
CA ASP A 325 -46.25 112.97 -6.94
C ASP A 325 -45.12 112.21 -6.22
N ASN A 326 -44.35 112.87 -5.35
CA ASN A 326 -43.36 112.22 -4.50
C ASN A 326 -43.99 111.21 -3.53
N PHE A 327 -45.11 111.55 -2.89
CA PHE A 327 -45.82 110.60 -2.01
C PHE A 327 -46.39 109.42 -2.78
N ARG A 328 -46.86 109.63 -4.02
CA ARG A 328 -47.30 108.55 -4.90
C ARG A 328 -46.15 107.61 -5.27
N GLN A 329 -45.01 108.15 -5.70
CA GLN A 329 -43.82 107.35 -6.02
C GLN A 329 -43.29 106.60 -4.79
N LEU A 330 -43.34 107.21 -3.61
CA LEU A 330 -42.99 106.55 -2.36
C LEU A 330 -43.95 105.39 -2.05
N GLY A 331 -45.25 105.59 -2.29
CA GLY A 331 -46.26 104.53 -2.21
C GLY A 331 -45.96 103.36 -3.14
N ASP A 332 -45.68 103.62 -4.41
CA ASP A 332 -45.32 102.59 -5.40
C ASP A 332 -44.05 101.83 -4.99
N LYS A 333 -43.06 102.53 -4.42
CA LYS A 333 -41.82 101.93 -3.90
C LYS A 333 -42.07 101.03 -2.68
N VAL A 334 -42.98 101.44 -1.79
CA VAL A 334 -43.39 100.63 -0.63
C VAL A 334 -44.11 99.36 -1.09
N TYR A 335 -44.98 99.45 -2.11
CA TYR A 335 -45.61 98.26 -2.70
C TYR A 335 -44.58 97.32 -3.34
N ALA A 336 -43.62 97.85 -4.10
CA ALA A 336 -42.54 97.05 -4.67
C ALA A 336 -41.69 96.35 -3.59
N LEU A 337 -41.39 97.03 -2.48
CA LEU A 337 -40.68 96.44 -1.34
C LEU A 337 -41.50 95.37 -0.61
N MET A 338 -42.81 95.56 -0.48
CA MET A 338 -43.70 94.53 0.10
C MET A 338 -43.77 93.28 -0.78
N ASP A 339 -43.81 93.44 -2.10
CA ASP A 339 -43.82 92.31 -3.02
C ASP A 339 -42.47 91.57 -3.03
N GLN A 340 -41.35 92.31 -3.00
CA GLN A 340 -40.02 91.74 -2.80
C GLN A 340 -39.91 90.98 -1.47
N LEU A 341 -40.45 91.53 -0.38
CA LEU A 341 -40.44 90.85 0.91
C LEU A 341 -41.25 89.54 0.87
N ARG A 342 -42.41 89.55 0.22
CA ARG A 342 -43.23 88.34 0.03
C ARG A 342 -42.50 87.30 -0.82
N GLN A 343 -41.82 87.72 -1.87
CA GLN A 343 -40.99 86.86 -2.71
C GLN A 343 -39.85 86.24 -1.89
N HIS A 344 -39.11 87.04 -1.13
CA HIS A 344 -38.04 86.57 -0.25
C HIS A 344 -38.54 85.60 0.83
N GLN A 345 -39.70 85.83 1.42
CA GLN A 345 -40.31 84.89 2.38
C GLN A 345 -40.68 83.55 1.72
N THR A 346 -41.12 83.59 0.47
CA THR A 346 -41.45 82.38 -0.30
C THR A 346 -40.19 81.59 -0.63
N ASP A 347 -39.12 82.29 -1.05
CA ASP A 347 -37.85 81.66 -1.38
C ASP A 347 -37.15 81.12 -0.12
N LEU A 348 -37.25 81.80 1.02
CA LEU A 348 -36.78 81.30 2.31
C LEU A 348 -37.49 80.00 2.72
N LYS A 349 -38.81 79.92 2.58
CA LYS A 349 -39.55 78.67 2.85
C LYS A 349 -39.12 77.54 1.92
N LYS A 350 -38.84 77.83 0.64
CA LYS A 350 -38.32 76.82 -0.30
C LYS A 350 -36.93 76.33 0.11
N THR A 351 -36.04 77.22 0.52
CA THR A 351 -34.69 76.83 0.96
C THR A 351 -34.72 76.04 2.27
N GLU A 352 -35.58 76.41 3.22
CA GLU A 352 -35.81 75.65 4.45
C GLU A 352 -36.32 74.23 4.16
N MET A 353 -37.34 74.10 3.29
CA MET A 353 -37.86 72.79 2.88
C MET A 353 -36.80 71.94 2.16
N ALA A 354 -36.03 72.53 1.25
CA ALA A 354 -34.91 71.85 0.61
C ALA A 354 -33.82 71.43 1.62
N GLY A 355 -33.60 72.24 2.67
CA GLY A 355 -32.73 71.91 3.80
C GLY A 355 -33.22 70.68 4.57
N VAL A 356 -34.51 70.61 4.88
CA VAL A 356 -35.12 69.46 5.56
C VAL A 356 -35.00 68.18 4.73
N GLU A 357 -35.23 68.26 3.42
CA GLU A 357 -35.07 67.10 2.52
C GLU A 357 -33.62 66.62 2.43
N LYS A 358 -32.66 67.56 2.33
CA LYS A 358 -31.23 67.24 2.39
C LYS A 358 -30.86 66.57 3.71
N GLN A 359 -31.36 67.07 4.85
CA GLN A 359 -31.09 66.48 6.16
C GLN A 359 -31.64 65.05 6.27
N LYS A 360 -32.84 64.79 5.74
CA LYS A 360 -33.40 63.42 5.67
C LYS A 360 -32.53 62.51 4.82
N LYS A 361 -32.04 63.00 3.68
CA LYS A 361 -31.15 62.23 2.79
C LYS A 361 -29.81 61.94 3.46
N ILE A 362 -29.21 62.91 4.14
CA ILE A 362 -27.99 62.70 4.95
C ILE A 362 -28.23 61.63 6.01
N GLY A 363 -29.31 61.72 6.79
CA GLY A 363 -29.64 60.70 7.80
C GLY A 363 -29.87 59.31 7.21
N SER A 364 -30.39 59.20 5.99
CA SER A 364 -30.51 57.91 5.29
C SER A 364 -29.16 57.35 4.84
N LEU A 365 -28.26 58.21 4.36
CA LEU A 365 -26.92 57.83 3.94
C LEU A 365 -26.04 57.46 5.13
N ASP A 366 -26.17 58.15 6.26
CA ASP A 366 -25.46 57.80 7.50
C ASP A 366 -25.86 56.41 8.01
N LYS A 367 -27.15 56.09 8.00
CA LYS A 367 -27.63 54.73 8.35
C LYS A 367 -27.09 53.68 7.39
N GLN A 368 -27.09 53.98 6.09
CA GLN A 368 -26.53 53.08 5.08
C GLN A 368 -25.02 52.89 5.28
N SER A 369 -24.29 53.96 5.59
CA SER A 369 -22.86 53.92 5.87
C SER A 369 -22.56 53.09 7.12
N GLN A 370 -23.32 53.27 8.21
CA GLN A 370 -23.18 52.46 9.42
C GLN A 370 -23.44 50.97 9.16
N ASN A 371 -24.50 50.65 8.39
CA ASN A 371 -24.81 49.27 8.03
C ASN A 371 -23.69 48.64 7.19
N LEU A 372 -23.17 49.35 6.19
CA LEU A 372 -22.04 48.89 5.37
C LEU A 372 -20.77 48.71 6.20
N GLN A 373 -20.51 49.61 7.15
CA GLN A 373 -19.36 49.50 8.05
C GLN A 373 -19.47 48.29 8.97
N GLN A 374 -20.67 47.98 9.46
CA GLN A 374 -20.93 46.79 10.28
C GLN A 374 -20.79 45.50 9.47
N GLN A 375 -21.29 45.46 8.23
CA GLN A 375 -21.09 44.34 7.31
C GLN A 375 -19.60 44.12 6.98
N LEU A 376 -18.86 45.19 6.72
CA LEU A 376 -17.42 45.11 6.47
C LEU A 376 -16.69 44.55 7.69
N GLN A 377 -17.04 44.97 8.91
CA GLN A 377 -16.44 44.42 10.13
C GLN A 377 -16.71 42.92 10.26
N MET A 378 -17.94 42.46 9.99
CA MET A 378 -18.28 41.05 10.01
C MET A 378 -17.49 40.24 8.97
N GLU A 379 -17.30 40.77 7.76
CA GLU A 379 -16.48 40.11 6.74
C GLU A 379 -15.00 40.04 7.13
N VAL A 380 -14.46 41.11 7.75
CA VAL A 380 -13.09 41.12 8.26
C VAL A 380 -12.91 40.05 9.35
N ASP A 381 -13.83 39.97 10.29
CA ASP A 381 -13.77 38.98 11.38
C ASP A 381 -13.90 37.54 10.84
N ALA A 382 -14.82 37.32 9.89
CA ALA A 382 -14.97 36.03 9.23
C ALA A 382 -13.70 35.63 8.45
N LYS A 383 -13.07 36.59 7.76
CA LYS A 383 -11.81 36.37 7.04
C LYS A 383 -10.67 36.02 7.98
N LEU A 384 -10.55 36.71 9.11
CA LEU A 384 -9.54 36.41 10.12
C LEU A 384 -9.73 35.00 10.72
N SER A 385 -10.98 34.59 10.96
CA SER A 385 -11.30 33.23 11.41
C SER A 385 -10.91 32.18 10.36
N ALA A 386 -11.28 32.41 9.10
CA ALA A 386 -10.92 31.51 7.99
C ALA A 386 -9.40 31.42 7.78
N GLU A 387 -8.66 32.53 7.93
CA GLU A 387 -7.20 32.53 7.84
C GLU A 387 -6.56 31.75 8.99
N ALA A 388 -7.10 31.87 10.21
CA ALA A 388 -6.64 31.10 11.37
C ALA A 388 -6.88 29.58 11.19
N GLU A 389 -8.06 29.20 10.69
CA GLU A 389 -8.38 27.82 10.36
C GLU A 389 -7.47 27.26 9.25
N ALA A 390 -7.23 28.02 8.19
CA ALA A 390 -6.31 27.64 7.13
C ALA A 390 -4.88 27.42 7.64
N ARG A 391 -4.39 28.29 8.54
CA ARG A 391 -3.07 28.10 9.18
C ARG A 391 -3.02 26.84 10.04
N ASN A 392 -4.06 26.57 10.83
CA ASN A 392 -4.14 25.36 11.63
C ASN A 392 -4.17 24.09 10.77
N ALA A 393 -4.95 24.10 9.68
CA ALA A 393 -5.01 23.00 8.72
C ALA A 393 -3.63 22.77 8.06
N ALA A 394 -2.93 23.82 7.64
CA ALA A 394 -1.60 23.72 7.07
C ALA A 394 -0.57 23.15 8.06
N GLN A 395 -0.61 23.58 9.33
CA GLN A 395 0.24 23.00 10.39
C GLN A 395 -0.05 21.52 10.61
N MET A 396 -1.32 21.13 10.65
CA MET A 396 -1.73 19.73 10.83
C MET A 396 -1.31 18.86 9.63
N GLN A 397 -1.45 19.39 8.41
CA GLN A 397 -0.97 18.73 7.19
C GLN A 397 0.55 18.51 7.21
N ALA A 398 1.33 19.51 7.64
CA ALA A 398 2.78 19.37 7.77
C ALA A 398 3.18 18.30 8.81
N LEU A 399 2.47 18.21 9.94
CA LEU A 399 2.68 17.17 10.94
C LEU A 399 2.33 15.77 10.40
N LEU A 400 1.24 15.65 9.65
CA LEU A 400 0.85 14.39 9.01
C LEU A 400 1.85 13.95 7.94
N GLN A 401 2.33 14.87 7.09
CA GLN A 401 3.39 14.57 6.12
C GLN A 401 4.66 14.09 6.81
N LYS A 402 5.06 14.72 7.93
CA LYS A 402 6.22 14.27 8.72
C LYS A 402 6.01 12.87 9.30
N LYS A 403 4.82 12.58 9.84
CA LYS A 403 4.48 11.23 10.35
C LYS A 403 4.47 10.19 9.24
N ASN A 404 3.87 10.48 8.09
CA ASN A 404 3.84 9.57 6.94
C ASN A 404 5.25 9.24 6.47
N LYS A 405 6.12 10.25 6.33
CA LYS A 405 7.52 10.03 5.97
C LYS A 405 8.25 9.12 6.97
N MET A 406 8.05 9.33 8.28
CA MET A 406 8.62 8.45 9.30
C MET A 406 8.10 7.01 9.21
N LEU A 407 6.80 6.83 8.92
CA LEU A 407 6.21 5.51 8.73
C LEU A 407 6.73 4.82 7.46
N GLU A 408 6.91 5.55 6.37
CA GLU A 408 7.52 5.05 5.14
C GLU A 408 8.97 4.60 5.37
N GLU A 409 9.76 5.41 6.09
CA GLU A 409 11.14 5.05 6.46
C GLU A 409 11.17 3.80 7.35
N ALA A 410 10.27 3.71 8.34
CA ALA A 410 10.15 2.53 9.20
C ALA A 410 9.72 1.27 8.43
N LEU A 411 8.77 1.41 7.50
CA LEU A 411 8.33 0.32 6.61
C LEU A 411 9.49 -0.17 5.74
N GLN A 412 10.25 0.73 5.11
CA GLN A 412 11.42 0.35 4.32
C GLN A 412 12.46 -0.40 5.15
N LEU A 413 12.66 0.01 6.40
CA LEU A 413 13.60 -0.64 7.31
C LEU A 413 13.11 -2.04 7.72
N ALA A 414 11.81 -2.18 7.95
CA ALA A 414 11.16 -3.47 8.21
C ALA A 414 11.25 -4.42 7.00
N LEU A 415 10.99 -3.93 5.78
CA LEU A 415 11.11 -4.71 4.54
C LEU A 415 12.55 -5.20 4.32
N LYS A 416 13.55 -4.33 4.52
CA LYS A 416 14.97 -4.74 4.45
C LYS A 416 15.33 -5.78 5.51
N ALA A 417 14.75 -5.70 6.70
CA ALA A 417 14.94 -6.71 7.74
C ALA A 417 14.27 -8.05 7.36
N GLN A 418 13.06 -7.99 6.80
CA GLN A 418 12.34 -9.15 6.28
C GLN A 418 13.13 -9.85 5.17
N GLU A 419 13.63 -9.12 4.16
CA GLU A 419 14.45 -9.69 3.08
C GLU A 419 15.69 -10.42 3.62
N LYS A 420 16.34 -9.89 4.66
CA LYS A 420 17.49 -10.55 5.30
C LYS A 420 17.09 -11.86 6.00
N VAL A 421 15.93 -11.87 6.66
CA VAL A 421 15.41 -13.07 7.32
C VAL A 421 15.00 -14.11 6.27
N GLU A 422 14.33 -13.70 5.19
CA GLU A 422 13.93 -14.58 4.10
C GLU A 422 15.14 -15.23 3.41
N LYS A 423 16.20 -14.46 3.12
CA LYS A 423 17.46 -15.01 2.59
C LYS A 423 18.06 -16.04 3.54
N ARG A 424 18.14 -15.74 4.83
CA ARG A 424 18.67 -16.68 5.82
C ARG A 424 17.81 -17.93 5.96
N LEU A 425 16.49 -17.79 5.81
CA LEU A 425 15.56 -18.91 5.82
C LEU A 425 15.73 -19.79 4.57
N LEU A 426 15.96 -19.19 3.40
CA LEU A 426 16.29 -19.90 2.17
C LEU A 426 17.60 -20.69 2.31
N GLU A 427 18.67 -20.05 2.80
CA GLU A 427 19.96 -20.70 3.06
C GLU A 427 19.83 -21.88 4.04
N LEU A 428 19.00 -21.73 5.08
CA LEU A 428 18.72 -22.81 6.02
C LEU A 428 17.93 -23.95 5.37
N LYS A 429 16.95 -23.64 4.52
CA LYS A 429 16.21 -24.66 3.76
C LYS A 429 17.12 -25.46 2.84
N GLU A 430 17.95 -24.79 2.05
CA GLU A 430 18.94 -25.45 1.17
C GLU A 430 19.90 -26.34 1.98
N LYS A 431 20.35 -25.87 3.15
CA LYS A 431 21.18 -26.67 4.06
C LYS A 431 20.44 -27.89 4.61
N THR A 432 19.17 -27.75 4.97
CA THR A 432 18.33 -28.87 5.42
C THR A 432 18.13 -29.88 4.30
N GLU A 433 17.84 -29.45 3.07
CA GLU A 433 17.69 -30.33 1.90
C GLU A 433 19.00 -31.06 1.57
N ALA A 434 20.15 -30.38 1.68
CA ALA A 434 21.46 -31.01 1.49
C ALA A 434 21.72 -32.09 2.57
N LEU A 435 21.41 -31.80 3.84
CA LEU A 435 21.54 -32.76 4.93
C LEU A 435 20.55 -33.93 4.80
N GLN A 436 19.33 -33.66 4.35
CA GLN A 436 18.31 -34.68 4.05
C GLN A 436 18.83 -35.64 2.98
N THR A 437 19.30 -35.10 1.85
CA THR A 437 19.88 -35.90 0.76
C THR A 437 21.08 -36.73 1.22
N GLN A 438 21.94 -36.16 2.07
CA GLN A 438 23.05 -36.89 2.65
C GLN A 438 22.58 -38.02 3.57
N ASN A 439 21.56 -37.79 4.40
CA ASN A 439 20.98 -38.81 5.25
C ASN A 439 20.33 -39.94 4.43
N ASP A 440 19.60 -39.61 3.37
CA ASP A 440 18.97 -40.61 2.49
C ASP A 440 20.04 -41.47 1.80
N TYR A 441 21.14 -40.86 1.36
CA TYR A 441 22.29 -41.60 0.82
C TYR A 441 22.92 -42.53 1.85
N LEU A 442 23.14 -42.04 3.08
CA LEU A 442 23.71 -42.84 4.16
C LEU A 442 22.78 -43.99 4.55
N ALA A 443 21.46 -43.74 4.63
CA ALA A 443 20.47 -44.77 4.89
C ALA A 443 20.50 -45.86 3.82
N THR A 444 20.45 -45.48 2.54
CA THR A 444 20.54 -46.44 1.42
C THR A 444 21.83 -47.27 1.46
N ARG A 445 22.96 -46.64 1.83
CA ARG A 445 24.25 -47.32 1.98
C ARG A 445 24.28 -48.27 3.18
N ILE A 446 23.64 -47.90 4.29
CA ILE A 446 23.51 -48.77 5.47
C ILE A 446 22.64 -49.97 5.12
N ASP A 447 21.52 -49.76 4.45
CA ASP A 447 20.61 -50.84 4.01
C ASP A 447 21.34 -51.80 3.08
N GLY A 448 22.06 -51.29 2.06
CA GLY A 448 22.90 -52.13 1.19
C GLY A 448 23.99 -52.90 1.96
N ASN A 449 24.64 -52.27 2.94
CA ASN A 449 25.61 -52.97 3.78
C ASN A 449 24.97 -54.07 4.66
N GLU A 450 23.74 -53.87 5.16
CA GLU A 450 23.02 -54.90 5.91
C GLU A 450 22.57 -56.06 4.99
N GLU A 451 22.19 -55.78 3.75
CA GLU A 451 21.94 -56.80 2.72
C GLU A 451 23.22 -57.61 2.43
N ASP A 452 24.36 -56.94 2.20
CA ASP A 452 25.67 -57.59 1.97
C ASP A 452 26.09 -58.44 3.17
N LYS A 453 25.90 -57.94 4.39
CA LYS A 453 26.16 -58.69 5.63
C LYS A 453 25.21 -59.88 5.78
N GLY A 454 23.96 -59.75 5.34
CA GLY A 454 23.00 -60.83 5.22
C GLY A 454 23.47 -61.92 4.26
N ALA A 455 23.92 -61.53 3.07
CA ALA A 455 24.49 -62.42 2.07
C ALA A 455 25.74 -63.15 2.59
N LEU A 456 26.67 -62.40 3.21
CA LEU A 456 27.87 -62.98 3.83
C LEU A 456 27.54 -63.97 4.96
N ARG A 457 26.52 -63.69 5.78
CA ARG A 457 26.07 -64.64 6.82
C ARG A 457 25.47 -65.91 6.23
N TYR A 458 24.74 -65.79 5.12
CA TYR A 458 24.20 -66.94 4.40
C TYR A 458 25.32 -67.78 3.80
N ASP A 459 26.27 -67.15 3.10
CA ASP A 459 27.45 -67.83 2.54
C ASP A 459 28.31 -68.46 3.65
N LEU A 460 28.51 -67.78 4.77
CA LEU A 460 29.22 -68.34 5.92
C LEU A 460 28.53 -69.62 6.42
N ARG A 461 27.21 -69.59 6.65
CA ARG A 461 26.46 -70.79 7.06
C ARG A 461 26.58 -71.91 6.05
N ARG A 462 26.47 -71.59 4.75
CA ARG A 462 26.66 -72.58 3.69
C ARG A 462 28.06 -73.20 3.74
N THR A 463 29.10 -72.39 3.87
CA THR A 463 30.48 -72.89 3.96
C THR A 463 30.73 -73.68 5.25
N GLU A 464 30.09 -73.31 6.37
CA GLU A 464 30.13 -74.06 7.62
C GLU A 464 29.45 -75.43 7.47
N ASP A 465 28.33 -75.50 6.77
CA ASP A 465 27.63 -76.76 6.48
C ASP A 465 28.42 -77.64 5.50
N GLU A 466 29.02 -77.05 4.45
CA GLU A 466 29.95 -77.74 3.55
C GLU A 466 31.18 -78.26 4.33
N LEU A 467 31.72 -77.48 5.26
CA LEU A 467 32.83 -77.89 6.13
C LEU A 467 32.43 -79.01 7.10
N ARG A 468 31.23 -78.94 7.70
CA ARG A 468 30.69 -80.02 8.54
C ARG A 468 30.52 -81.31 7.74
N GLN A 469 29.98 -81.21 6.53
CA GLN A 469 29.82 -82.36 5.65
C GLN A 469 31.18 -82.95 5.25
N ALA A 470 32.14 -82.11 4.89
CA ALA A 470 33.51 -82.52 4.59
C ALA A 470 34.20 -83.17 5.80
N THR A 471 33.98 -82.64 7.00
CA THR A 471 34.51 -83.20 8.26
C THR A 471 33.89 -84.58 8.54
N ALA A 472 32.58 -84.74 8.34
CA ALA A 472 31.90 -86.03 8.48
C ALA A 472 32.42 -87.06 7.47
N VAL A 473 32.59 -86.66 6.20
CA VAL A 473 33.17 -87.53 5.15
C VAL A 473 34.61 -87.89 5.49
N ASN A 474 35.42 -86.94 5.96
CA ASN A 474 36.80 -87.20 6.36
C ASN A 474 36.87 -88.16 7.56
N GLY A 475 35.96 -88.03 8.53
CA GLY A 475 35.79 -89.00 9.62
C GLY A 475 35.47 -90.41 9.11
N GLN A 476 34.55 -90.55 8.16
CA GLN A 476 34.23 -91.84 7.53
C GLN A 476 35.43 -92.41 6.75
N LEU A 477 36.18 -91.57 6.04
CA LEU A 477 37.38 -92.01 5.31
C LEU A 477 38.50 -92.45 6.24
N LEU A 478 38.71 -91.76 7.36
CA LEU A 478 39.65 -92.18 8.40
C LEU A 478 39.26 -93.53 9.01
N GLN A 479 37.97 -93.74 9.30
CA GLN A 479 37.48 -95.03 9.79
C GLN A 479 37.71 -96.15 8.76
N LYS A 480 37.40 -95.91 7.48
CA LYS A 480 37.70 -96.86 6.40
C LYS A 480 39.20 -97.12 6.25
N ARG A 481 40.05 -96.12 6.47
CA ARG A 481 41.50 -96.30 6.45
C ARG A 481 41.96 -97.27 7.53
N VAL A 482 41.44 -97.12 8.75
CA VAL A 482 41.70 -98.05 9.87
C VAL A 482 41.21 -99.46 9.53
N GLU A 483 39.99 -99.61 9.02
CA GLU A 483 39.47 -100.93 8.61
C GLU A 483 40.31 -101.61 7.52
N VAL A 484 40.87 -100.83 6.58
CA VAL A 484 41.76 -101.36 5.55
C VAL A 484 43.13 -101.69 6.12
N GLU A 485 43.68 -100.87 7.02
CA GLU A 485 44.92 -101.16 7.75
C GLU A 485 44.79 -102.46 8.57
N ASP A 486 43.68 -102.66 9.27
CA ASP A 486 43.40 -103.88 10.04
C ASP A 486 43.34 -105.10 9.11
N ARG A 487 42.59 -105.02 7.99
CA ARG A 487 42.55 -106.10 7.00
C ARG A 487 43.91 -106.40 6.37
N TYR A 488 44.72 -105.37 6.14
CA TYR A 488 46.07 -105.55 5.62
C TYR A 488 46.93 -106.32 6.63
N ASN A 489 46.86 -105.95 7.91
CA ASN A 489 47.58 -106.63 8.99
C ASN A 489 47.14 -108.10 9.13
N ASP A 490 45.84 -108.39 9.02
CA ASP A 490 45.31 -109.75 9.05
C ASP A 490 45.86 -110.59 7.89
N VAL A 491 45.84 -110.06 6.66
CA VAL A 491 46.39 -110.73 5.47
C VAL A 491 47.91 -110.92 5.59
N GLU A 492 48.63 -109.96 6.17
CA GLU A 492 50.05 -110.09 6.42
C GLU A 492 50.36 -111.21 7.42
N ALA A 493 49.55 -111.34 8.47
CA ALA A 493 49.63 -112.44 9.43
C ALA A 493 49.32 -113.80 8.80
N GLU A 494 48.26 -113.90 7.99
CA GLU A 494 47.92 -115.12 7.23
C GLU A 494 49.05 -115.53 6.28
N LYS A 495 49.62 -114.57 5.54
CA LYS A 495 50.77 -114.80 4.67
C LYS A 495 51.97 -115.36 5.44
N ALA A 496 52.24 -114.82 6.64
CA ALA A 496 53.32 -115.33 7.49
C ALA A 496 53.05 -116.77 7.97
N ALA A 497 51.81 -117.09 8.34
CA ALA A 497 51.40 -118.43 8.75
C ALA A 497 51.55 -119.45 7.61
N VAL A 498 51.03 -119.16 6.42
CA VAL A 498 51.14 -120.03 5.24
C VAL A 498 52.60 -120.26 4.86
N LYS A 499 53.44 -119.22 4.96
CA LYS A 499 54.87 -119.36 4.69
C LYS A 499 55.55 -120.31 5.68
N ALA A 500 55.19 -120.22 6.96
CA ALA A 500 55.71 -121.14 7.99
C ALA A 500 55.26 -122.59 7.75
N GLU A 501 54.00 -122.81 7.35
CA GLU A 501 53.50 -124.14 6.97
C GLU A 501 54.24 -124.71 5.76
N LEU A 502 54.49 -123.88 4.74
CA LEU A 502 55.20 -124.29 3.53
C LEU A 502 56.66 -124.66 3.80
N ASP A 503 57.33 -123.94 4.70
CA ASP A 503 58.69 -124.25 5.15
C ASP A 503 58.75 -125.51 6.05
N TYR A 504 57.67 -125.84 6.74
CA TYR A 504 57.53 -127.09 7.49
C TYR A 504 57.41 -128.29 6.52
N ILE A 505 56.50 -128.21 5.54
CA ILE A 505 56.30 -129.27 4.52
C ILE A 505 57.58 -129.55 3.74
N LYS A 506 58.32 -128.51 3.31
CA LYS A 506 59.59 -128.66 2.60
C LYS A 506 60.62 -129.49 3.37
N ARG A 507 60.64 -129.39 4.71
CA ARG A 507 61.57 -130.15 5.56
C ARG A 507 61.13 -131.59 5.75
N GLU A 508 59.84 -131.83 5.94
CA GLU A 508 59.32 -133.17 6.21
C GLU A 508 59.41 -134.10 4.98
N ASP A 509 59.08 -133.59 3.78
CA ASP A 509 59.05 -134.38 2.54
C ASP A 509 60.39 -134.42 1.77
N MET A 510 61.49 -133.96 2.39
CA MET A 510 62.83 -133.89 1.76
C MET A 510 62.83 -133.18 0.40
N LEU A 511 62.01 -132.13 0.28
CA LEU A 511 61.84 -131.38 -0.95
C LEU A 511 62.90 -130.27 -1.10
N ASP A 512 63.28 -129.96 -2.33
CA ASP A 512 64.08 -128.79 -2.65
C ASP A 512 63.22 -127.50 -2.76
N GLU A 513 63.85 -126.36 -3.07
CA GLU A 513 63.16 -125.06 -3.20
C GLU A 513 62.06 -125.05 -4.27
N THR A 514 62.08 -126.02 -5.19
CA THR A 514 61.12 -126.18 -6.29
C THR A 514 60.08 -127.27 -6.04
N GLY A 515 60.10 -127.90 -4.85
CA GLY A 515 59.13 -128.92 -4.46
C GLY A 515 59.43 -130.32 -4.97
N ARG A 516 60.70 -130.66 -5.28
CA ARG A 516 61.10 -132.01 -5.75
C ARG A 516 61.87 -132.78 -4.67
N THR A 517 61.66 -134.09 -4.60
CA THR A 517 62.35 -134.99 -3.65
C THR A 517 63.85 -135.06 -3.92
N LYS A 518 64.67 -134.86 -2.89
CA LYS A 518 66.14 -134.89 -2.99
C LYS A 518 66.66 -136.32 -3.29
N PRO A 519 67.64 -136.49 -4.21
CA PRO A 519 68.19 -137.80 -4.54
C PRO A 519 68.92 -138.46 -3.37
N ILE A 520 68.78 -139.79 -3.23
CA ILE A 520 69.57 -140.57 -2.28
C ILE A 520 70.89 -140.97 -2.94
N LEU A 521 72.00 -140.46 -2.42
CA LEU A 521 73.36 -140.89 -2.79
C LEU A 521 73.94 -141.78 -1.69
N ILE A 522 74.51 -142.93 -2.08
CA ILE A 522 75.30 -143.76 -1.20
C ILE A 522 76.78 -143.48 -1.49
N GLU A 523 77.44 -142.85 -0.54
CA GLU A 523 78.89 -142.61 -0.60
C GLU A 523 79.62 -143.83 0.02
N SER A 524 80.44 -144.52 -0.78
CA SER A 524 81.23 -145.68 -0.36
C SER A 524 82.60 -145.68 -1.06
N GLU A 525 83.67 -145.97 -0.32
CA GLU A 525 85.06 -145.98 -0.83
C GLU A 525 85.38 -147.21 -1.72
N SER A 526 84.46 -148.18 -1.84
CA SER A 526 84.65 -149.37 -2.68
C SER A 526 84.29 -149.08 -4.13
N LYS A 527 85.25 -149.26 -5.06
CA LYS A 527 85.04 -149.16 -6.53
C LYS A 527 83.98 -150.13 -7.07
N LEU A 528 83.46 -151.02 -6.23
CA LEU A 528 82.36 -151.91 -6.56
C LEU A 528 81.06 -151.13 -6.80
N ILE A 529 80.76 -150.06 -6.06
CA ILE A 529 79.51 -149.28 -6.22
C ILE A 529 79.46 -148.59 -7.59
N GLU A 530 80.59 -148.04 -8.04
CA GLU A 530 80.72 -147.44 -9.36
C GLU A 530 80.71 -148.50 -10.47
N ARG A 531 81.45 -149.61 -10.32
CA ARG A 531 81.44 -150.70 -11.32
C ARG A 531 80.07 -151.34 -11.48
N LEU A 532 79.33 -151.49 -10.40
CA LEU A 532 77.96 -152.00 -10.42
C LEU A 532 76.94 -150.91 -10.80
N GLN A 533 77.37 -149.66 -10.99
CA GLN A 533 76.53 -148.51 -11.31
C GLN A 533 75.34 -148.34 -10.36
N ILE A 534 75.55 -148.56 -9.06
CA ILE A 534 74.46 -148.57 -8.07
C ILE A 534 73.87 -147.17 -7.86
N ASN A 535 74.70 -146.13 -7.77
CA ASN A 535 74.19 -144.75 -7.58
C ASN A 535 73.42 -144.25 -8.80
N GLU A 536 73.90 -144.58 -10.01
CA GLU A 536 73.21 -144.24 -11.26
C GLU A 536 71.87 -144.99 -11.37
N PHE A 537 71.84 -146.25 -10.93
CA PHE A 537 70.62 -147.03 -10.78
C PHE A 537 69.66 -146.41 -9.74
N LEU A 538 70.11 -146.06 -8.54
CA LEU A 538 69.27 -145.50 -7.49
C LEU A 538 68.65 -144.17 -7.91
N TYR A 539 69.43 -143.28 -8.52
CA TYR A 539 68.94 -142.03 -9.09
C TYR A 539 67.86 -142.27 -10.16
N SER A 540 68.10 -143.21 -11.08
CA SER A 540 67.15 -143.56 -12.14
C SER A 540 65.89 -144.22 -11.58
N ALA A 541 66.05 -145.11 -10.60
CA ALA A 541 64.95 -145.81 -9.92
C ALA A 541 64.08 -144.84 -9.10
N GLN A 542 64.65 -143.80 -8.48
CA GLN A 542 63.90 -142.77 -7.78
C GLN A 542 63.07 -141.88 -8.70
N GLN A 543 63.52 -141.69 -9.95
CA GLN A 543 62.77 -140.93 -10.97
C GLN A 543 61.77 -141.82 -11.74
N ALA A 544 61.89 -143.14 -11.62
CA ALA A 544 61.01 -144.09 -12.29
C ALA A 544 59.68 -144.24 -11.54
N ARG A 545 58.57 -144.19 -12.27
CA ARG A 545 57.22 -144.32 -11.70
C ARG A 545 56.94 -145.70 -11.09
N ASN A 546 57.67 -146.73 -11.50
CA ASN A 546 57.64 -148.05 -10.90
C ASN A 546 59.05 -148.69 -10.99
N PRO A 547 59.82 -148.73 -9.90
CA PRO A 547 61.22 -149.18 -9.92
C PRO A 547 61.36 -150.72 -9.91
N VAL A 548 60.28 -151.47 -9.72
CA VAL A 548 60.33 -152.93 -9.57
C VAL A 548 60.96 -153.64 -10.79
N PRO A 549 60.59 -153.33 -12.05
CA PRO A 549 61.22 -153.97 -13.21
C PRO A 549 62.72 -153.65 -13.30
N MET A 550 63.12 -152.41 -12.98
CA MET A 550 64.52 -151.99 -13.02
C MET A 550 65.34 -152.68 -11.92
N LEU A 551 64.77 -152.87 -10.72
CA LEU A 551 65.38 -153.66 -9.65
C LEU A 551 65.60 -155.12 -10.10
N VAL A 552 64.58 -155.72 -10.72
CA VAL A 552 64.65 -157.10 -11.22
C VAL A 552 65.70 -157.22 -12.30
N GLU A 553 65.73 -156.32 -13.29
CA GLU A 553 66.78 -156.29 -14.31
C GLU A 553 68.17 -156.13 -13.69
N LYS A 554 68.34 -155.21 -12.73
CA LYS A 554 69.65 -154.98 -12.12
C LYS A 554 70.12 -156.18 -11.31
N ILE A 555 69.22 -156.86 -10.59
CA ILE A 555 69.53 -158.10 -9.86
C ILE A 555 69.83 -159.25 -10.85
N SER A 556 69.05 -159.40 -11.92
CA SER A 556 69.32 -160.38 -12.97
C SER A 556 70.69 -160.16 -13.63
N HIS A 557 71.03 -158.91 -13.93
CA HIS A 557 72.32 -158.58 -14.53
C HIS A 557 73.50 -158.89 -13.59
N LEU A 558 73.33 -158.62 -12.28
CA LEU A 558 74.32 -159.00 -11.26
C LEU A 558 74.49 -160.51 -11.15
N LEU A 559 73.38 -161.27 -11.22
CA LEU A 559 73.41 -162.73 -11.18
C LEU A 559 74.02 -163.33 -12.45
N GLU A 560 73.76 -162.74 -13.62
CA GLU A 560 74.30 -163.19 -14.90
C GLU A 560 75.82 -162.94 -14.99
N MET A 561 76.32 -161.83 -14.45
CA MET A 561 77.77 -161.59 -14.30
C MET A 561 78.43 -162.61 -13.36
N LEU A 562 77.76 -162.98 -12.26
CA LEU A 562 78.24 -164.03 -11.36
C LEU A 562 78.29 -165.40 -12.07
N HIS A 563 77.27 -165.71 -12.86
CA HIS A 563 77.21 -166.99 -13.58
C HIS A 563 78.26 -167.08 -14.71
N THR A 564 78.48 -166.00 -15.46
CA THR A 564 79.49 -165.96 -16.54
C THR A 564 80.91 -166.04 -16.02
N THR A 565 81.23 -165.36 -14.90
CA THR A 565 82.54 -165.50 -14.25
C THR A 565 82.76 -166.91 -13.70
N GLN A 566 81.71 -167.57 -13.22
CA GLN A 566 81.79 -168.94 -12.74
C GLN A 566 82.01 -169.94 -13.89
N VAL A 567 81.28 -169.81 -15.00
CA VAL A 567 81.46 -170.66 -16.20
C VAL A 567 82.83 -170.45 -16.85
N GLN A 568 83.34 -169.21 -16.87
CA GLN A 568 84.72 -168.95 -17.33
C GLN A 568 85.76 -169.61 -16.43
N SER A 569 85.58 -169.56 -15.11
CA SER A 569 86.46 -170.26 -14.18
C SER A 569 86.44 -171.78 -14.41
N ASP A 570 85.27 -172.36 -14.69
CA ASP A 570 85.12 -173.79 -14.94
C ASP A 570 85.73 -174.23 -16.28
N MET A 571 85.65 -173.39 -17.33
CA MET A 571 86.32 -173.63 -18.60
C MET A 571 87.86 -173.55 -18.50
N TYR A 572 88.40 -172.57 -17.76
CA TYR A 572 89.85 -172.46 -17.56
C TYR A 572 90.45 -173.66 -16.80
N LEU A 573 89.62 -174.39 -16.03
CA LEU A 573 90.03 -175.61 -15.34
C LEU A 573 90.04 -176.86 -16.24
N GLN A 574 89.32 -176.88 -17.37
CA GLN A 574 89.25 -178.04 -18.27
C GLN A 574 90.30 -178.06 -19.40
N ASP A 575 90.83 -176.90 -19.83
CA ASP A 575 91.78 -176.78 -20.96
C ASP A 575 93.28 -176.83 -20.58
N THR A 576 93.63 -177.30 -19.38
CA THR A 576 95.04 -177.57 -19.01
C THR A 576 95.36 -179.06 -18.73
N ALA A 577 94.55 -179.96 -19.30
CA ALA A 577 94.90 -181.37 -19.52
C ALA A 577 95.36 -181.63 -20.96
#